data_AF-A0A7U3XZE1-F1
#
_entry.id   AF-A0A7U3XZE1-F1
#
_cell.length_a   1.000
_cell.length_b   1.000
_cell.length_c   1.000
_cell.angle_alpha   90.00
_cell.angle_beta   90.00
_cell.angle_gamma   90.00
#
_symmetry.space_group_name_H-M   'P 1'
#
loop_
_entity.id
_entity.type
_entity.pdbx_description
1 polymer ?
#
loop_
_entity_poly.entity_id
_entity_poly.type
_entity_poly.pdbx_seq_one_letter_code
_entity_poly.pdbx_strand_id
1 'polypeptide(L)'
;MELIRKTVLHVETTYVDGGKEAAKPLKMVAAAAVIKNPWAGQGYVENLTPEIRRIAPILSEHLTKLILDEVGSGEAVEAFGKSAVVGLNGELEHASALIHTLHFGNTYRSAVGAKSYLAFNNTRGPANAPILIPMMDKNDEGRRSHYLTLQFAIPDAPAADELVVVIGAATGGRPHHRIGDRYKDLEELGHDVKNPAAVK
;
A
#
# COMPACT_ATOMS: atom_id res chain seq x y z
N MET A 1 17.00 -10.82 11.75
CA MET A 1 15.98 -11.00 10.70
C MET A 1 15.11 -12.25 10.91
N GLU A 2 14.93 -12.74 12.15
CA GLU A 2 14.12 -13.96 12.42
C GLU A 2 12.60 -13.79 12.23
N LEU A 3 12.12 -12.54 12.11
CA LEU A 3 10.71 -12.20 11.95
C LEU A 3 10.15 -12.49 10.54
N ILE A 4 10.99 -12.36 9.51
CA ILE A 4 10.56 -12.36 8.11
C ILE A 4 10.96 -13.69 7.48
N ARG A 5 9.97 -14.50 7.06
CA ARG A 5 10.23 -15.74 6.31
C ARG A 5 10.70 -15.45 4.89
N LYS A 6 10.08 -14.46 4.24
CA LYS A 6 10.31 -14.15 2.82
C LYS A 6 10.04 -12.68 2.54
N THR A 7 10.80 -12.11 1.63
CA THR A 7 10.45 -10.85 0.96
C THR A 7 10.25 -11.06 -0.52
N VAL A 8 9.37 -10.24 -1.12
CA VAL A 8 9.14 -10.20 -2.55
C VAL A 8 9.15 -8.74 -2.98
N LEU A 9 9.92 -8.45 -4.03
CA LEU A 9 9.87 -7.18 -4.74
C LEU A 9 9.22 -7.44 -6.10
N HIS A 10 8.15 -6.72 -6.38
CA HIS A 10 7.43 -6.80 -7.65
C HIS A 10 7.50 -5.45 -8.35
N VAL A 11 7.98 -5.45 -9.59
CA VAL A 11 8.17 -4.23 -10.39
C VAL A 11 7.39 -4.38 -11.68
N GLU A 12 6.50 -3.42 -11.93
CA GLU A 12 5.75 -3.29 -13.17
C GLU A 12 6.18 -1.99 -13.85
N THR A 13 6.44 -2.02 -15.16
CA THR A 13 6.69 -0.81 -15.95
C THR A 13 5.82 -0.81 -17.19
N THR A 14 4.97 0.21 -17.29
CA THR A 14 4.04 0.39 -18.41
C THR A 14 4.61 1.39 -19.41
N TYR A 15 5.01 0.88 -20.57
CA TYR A 15 5.55 1.68 -21.68
C TYR A 15 4.46 2.17 -22.64
N VAL A 16 3.45 1.32 -22.89
CA VAL A 16 2.35 1.59 -23.82
C VAL A 16 1.05 1.17 -23.14
N ASP A 17 0.03 2.02 -23.23
CA ASP A 17 -1.32 1.73 -22.74
C ASP A 17 -2.35 2.35 -23.69
N GLY A 18 -3.50 1.68 -23.87
CA GLY A 18 -4.54 2.15 -24.80
C GLY A 18 -4.06 2.39 -26.23
N GLY A 19 -3.01 1.69 -26.68
CA GLY A 19 -2.42 1.84 -28.02
C GLY A 19 -1.53 3.08 -28.20
N LYS A 20 -1.19 3.80 -27.13
CA LYS A 20 -0.34 4.99 -27.17
C LYS A 20 0.85 4.85 -26.22
N GLU A 21 2.03 5.26 -26.66
CA GLU A 21 3.23 5.33 -25.84
C GLU A 21 3.08 6.35 -24.70
N ALA A 22 3.47 5.95 -23.49
CA ALA A 22 3.48 6.82 -22.33
C ALA A 22 4.58 7.89 -22.48
N ALA A 23 4.24 9.17 -22.23
CA ALA A 23 5.25 10.24 -22.28
C ALA A 23 6.42 10.02 -21.31
N LYS A 24 6.13 9.35 -20.18
CA LYS A 24 7.09 8.75 -19.26
C LYS A 24 6.54 7.37 -18.88
N PRO A 25 7.32 6.28 -18.99
CA PRO A 25 6.86 4.96 -18.54
C PRO A 25 6.45 5.00 -17.07
N LEU A 26 5.27 4.45 -16.76
CA LEU A 26 4.81 4.36 -15.37
C LEU A 26 5.50 3.15 -14.72
N LYS A 27 6.38 3.40 -13.76
CA LYS A 27 6.96 2.35 -12.91
C LYS A 27 6.18 2.27 -11.60
N MET A 28 5.71 1.07 -11.27
CA MET A 28 5.10 0.74 -9.98
C MET A 28 5.90 -0.38 -9.31
N VAL A 29 6.12 -0.24 -8.01
CA VAL A 29 6.92 -1.18 -7.20
C VAL A 29 6.10 -1.56 -5.97
N ALA A 30 6.05 -2.85 -5.67
CA ALA A 30 5.57 -3.36 -4.39
C ALA A 30 6.68 -4.12 -3.67
N ALA A 31 6.90 -3.78 -2.40
CA ALA A 31 7.72 -4.54 -1.48
C ALA A 31 6.80 -5.26 -0.49
N ALA A 32 6.91 -6.59 -0.43
CA ALA A 32 6.14 -7.45 0.45
C ALA A 32 7.04 -8.22 1.42
N ALA A 33 6.58 -8.40 2.64
CA ALA A 33 7.18 -9.27 3.64
C ALA A 33 6.14 -10.29 4.11
N VAL A 34 6.55 -11.56 4.11
CA VAL A 34 5.79 -12.67 4.68
C VAL A 34 6.33 -12.94 6.08
N ILE A 35 5.44 -12.86 7.07
CA ILE A 35 5.78 -13.11 8.47
C ILE A 35 4.85 -14.15 9.07
N LYS A 36 5.30 -14.79 10.15
CA LYS A 36 4.41 -15.51 11.04
C LYS A 36 3.43 -14.53 11.69
N ASN A 37 2.15 -14.88 11.69
CA ASN A 37 1.13 -14.15 12.43
C ASN A 37 1.31 -14.44 13.94
N PRO A 38 1.67 -13.43 14.76
CA PRO A 38 1.93 -13.66 16.19
C PRO A 38 0.67 -14.03 16.99
N TRP A 39 -0.51 -13.75 16.44
CA TRP A 39 -1.80 -14.00 17.07
C TRP A 39 -2.48 -15.30 16.57
N ALA A 40 -1.94 -15.94 15.53
CA ALA A 40 -2.49 -17.20 15.03
C ALA A 40 -2.43 -18.29 16.11
N GLY A 41 -3.56 -18.97 16.33
CA GLY A 41 -3.66 -20.06 17.31
C GLY A 41 -3.74 -19.60 18.78
N GLN A 42 -3.79 -18.29 19.07
CA GLN A 42 -3.92 -17.78 20.44
C GLN A 42 -5.37 -17.59 20.90
N GLY A 43 -6.35 -17.97 20.08
CA GLY A 43 -7.74 -17.60 20.30
C GLY A 43 -7.98 -16.11 19.98
N TYR A 44 -8.91 -15.48 20.69
CA TYR A 44 -9.19 -14.05 20.54
C TYR A 44 -8.25 -13.24 21.43
N VAL A 45 -7.48 -12.33 20.83
CA VAL A 45 -6.51 -11.49 21.53
C VAL A 45 -7.04 -10.07 21.64
N GLU A 46 -7.55 -9.70 22.82
CA GLU A 46 -8.14 -8.38 23.09
C GLU A 46 -7.19 -7.21 22.80
N ASN A 47 -5.89 -7.40 23.06
CA ASN A 47 -4.90 -6.33 22.93
C ASN A 47 -3.78 -6.72 21.97
N LEU A 48 -3.91 -6.30 20.71
CA LEU A 48 -2.90 -6.50 19.67
C LEU A 48 -1.69 -5.55 19.80
N THR A 49 -1.82 -4.49 20.61
CA THR A 49 -0.82 -3.40 20.72
C THR A 49 0.61 -3.85 21.01
N PRO A 50 0.88 -4.82 21.91
CA PRO A 50 2.25 -5.23 22.21
C PRO A 50 2.99 -5.73 20.97
N GLU A 51 2.35 -6.59 20.18
CA GLU A 51 2.93 -7.14 18.96
C GLU A 51 3.01 -6.09 17.84
N ILE A 52 2.02 -5.20 17.73
CA ILE A 52 2.10 -4.06 16.79
C ILE A 52 3.35 -3.23 17.06
N ARG A 53 3.57 -2.82 18.30
CA ARG A 53 4.71 -1.97 18.68
C ARG A 53 6.05 -2.66 18.45
N ARG A 54 6.08 -3.99 18.60
CA ARG A 54 7.27 -4.81 18.40
C ARG A 54 7.60 -5.02 16.91
N ILE A 55 6.59 -5.27 16.08
CA ILE A 55 6.75 -5.76 14.71
C ILE A 55 6.69 -4.63 13.68
N ALA A 56 5.74 -3.71 13.81
CA ALA A 56 5.41 -2.74 12.77
C ALA A 56 6.58 -1.82 12.37
N PRO A 57 7.38 -1.25 13.30
CA PRO A 57 8.51 -0.39 12.92
C PRO A 57 9.56 -1.13 12.09
N ILE A 58 9.89 -2.37 12.51
CA ILE A 58 10.90 -3.21 11.85
C ILE A 58 10.47 -3.56 10.42
N LEU A 59 9.20 -3.94 10.24
CA LEU A 59 8.66 -4.22 8.91
C LEU A 59 8.66 -2.98 8.04
N SER A 60 8.21 -1.85 8.58
CA SER A 60 8.12 -0.62 7.81
C SER A 60 9.49 -0.13 7.35
N GLU A 61 10.50 -0.13 8.24
CA GLU A 61 11.88 0.21 7.88
C GLU A 61 12.42 -0.70 6.77
N HIS A 62 12.23 -2.01 6.92
CA HIS A 62 12.72 -2.98 5.96
C HIS A 62 12.06 -2.83 4.59
N LEU A 63 10.73 -2.76 4.55
CA LEU A 63 9.98 -2.60 3.30
C LEU A 63 10.27 -1.24 2.64
N THR A 64 10.37 -0.17 3.45
CA THR A 64 10.73 1.17 2.95
C THR A 64 12.08 1.14 2.27
N LYS A 65 13.07 0.49 2.89
CA LYS A 65 14.39 0.34 2.28
C LYS A 65 14.31 -0.37 0.91
N LEU A 66 13.57 -1.46 0.81
CA LEU A 66 13.39 -2.18 -0.47
C LEU A 66 12.77 -1.29 -1.55
N ILE A 67 11.76 -0.47 -1.20
CA ILE A 67 11.19 0.52 -2.12
C ILE A 67 12.25 1.53 -2.55
N LEU A 68 12.94 2.17 -1.59
CA LEU A 68 13.91 3.22 -1.89
C LEU A 68 15.08 2.72 -2.73
N ASP A 69 15.56 1.52 -2.46
CA ASP A 69 16.64 0.89 -3.23
C ASP A 69 16.19 0.65 -4.69
N GLU A 70 14.92 0.29 -4.92
CA GLU A 70 14.39 0.01 -6.27
C GLU A 70 13.95 1.25 -7.05
N VAL A 71 13.38 2.26 -6.38
CA VAL A 71 12.96 3.52 -7.02
C VAL A 71 14.08 4.57 -7.05
N GLY A 72 15.16 4.34 -6.31
CA GLY A 72 16.36 5.16 -6.25
C GLY A 72 16.34 6.29 -5.22
N SER A 73 15.17 6.88 -4.92
CA SER A 73 15.04 7.90 -3.87
C SER A 73 13.59 8.12 -3.44
N GLY A 74 13.39 8.69 -2.25
CA GLY A 74 12.06 9.09 -1.78
C GLY A 74 11.42 10.19 -2.64
N GLU A 75 12.24 11.02 -3.29
CA GLU A 75 11.80 12.05 -4.23
C GLU A 75 11.19 11.46 -5.51
N ALA A 76 11.66 10.29 -5.94
CA ALA A 76 11.13 9.61 -7.13
C ALA A 76 9.73 9.03 -6.94
N VAL A 77 9.26 8.90 -5.69
CA VAL A 77 7.90 8.41 -5.38
C VAL A 77 6.89 9.54 -5.56
N GLU A 78 5.90 9.35 -6.45
CA GLU A 78 4.77 10.28 -6.62
C GLU A 78 3.48 9.76 -5.99
N ALA A 79 3.23 8.44 -6.06
CA ALA A 79 2.10 7.79 -5.40
C ALA A 79 2.55 6.65 -4.49
N PHE A 80 1.77 6.35 -3.47
CA PHE A 80 2.07 5.26 -2.55
C PHE A 80 0.83 4.62 -1.92
N GLY A 81 1.03 3.45 -1.33
CA GLY A 81 -0.04 2.65 -0.77
C GLY A 81 0.47 1.54 0.12
N LYS A 82 -0.46 0.83 0.76
CA LYS A 82 -0.17 -0.32 1.62
C LYS A 82 -1.25 -1.38 1.46
N SER A 83 -0.88 -2.64 1.66
CA SER A 83 -1.82 -3.77 1.65
C SER A 83 -1.40 -4.79 2.68
N ALA A 84 -2.36 -5.58 3.16
CA ALA A 84 -2.06 -6.76 3.95
C ALA A 84 -3.03 -7.91 3.63
N VAL A 85 -2.50 -9.13 3.65
CA VAL A 85 -3.28 -10.36 3.52
C VAL A 85 -2.99 -11.26 4.72
N VAL A 86 -4.01 -11.53 5.53
CA VAL A 86 -3.91 -12.50 6.63
C VAL A 86 -4.26 -13.90 6.15
N GLY A 87 -3.51 -14.88 6.63
CA GLY A 87 -3.78 -16.29 6.44
C GLY A 87 -5.08 -16.74 7.10
N LEU A 88 -5.55 -17.93 6.74
CA LEU A 88 -6.87 -18.44 7.13
C LEU A 88 -7.05 -18.69 8.64
N ASN A 89 -5.97 -18.87 9.40
CA ASN A 89 -6.01 -19.03 10.86
C ASN A 89 -5.88 -17.70 11.62
N GLY A 90 -5.91 -16.56 10.92
CA GLY A 90 -6.02 -15.25 11.53
C GLY A 90 -7.38 -14.59 11.29
N GLU A 91 -7.52 -13.38 11.82
CA GLU A 91 -8.66 -12.51 11.57
C GLU A 91 -8.25 -11.24 10.83
N LEU A 92 -9.21 -10.55 10.24
CA LEU A 92 -8.96 -9.34 9.45
C LEU A 92 -8.24 -8.25 10.26
N GLU A 93 -8.49 -8.18 11.56
CA GLU A 93 -7.86 -7.21 12.46
C GLU A 93 -6.35 -7.42 12.58
N HIS A 94 -5.84 -8.65 12.41
CA HIS A 94 -4.40 -8.90 12.38
C HIS A 94 -3.72 -8.25 11.17
N ALA A 95 -4.40 -8.23 10.01
CA ALA A 95 -3.91 -7.50 8.84
C ALA A 95 -3.95 -5.98 9.10
N SER A 96 -5.08 -5.48 9.63
CA SER A 96 -5.26 -4.08 10.02
C SER A 96 -4.18 -3.60 11.00
N ALA A 97 -3.89 -4.40 12.01
CA ALA A 97 -2.97 -4.11 13.10
C ALA A 97 -1.57 -3.71 12.62
N LEU A 98 -1.08 -4.34 11.55
CA LEU A 98 0.27 -4.09 11.04
C LEU A 98 0.35 -2.93 10.06
N ILE A 99 -0.73 -2.55 9.39
CA ILE A 99 -0.68 -1.50 8.37
C ILE A 99 -1.33 -0.18 8.81
N HIS A 100 -2.28 -0.17 9.76
CA HIS A 100 -3.07 1.04 10.08
C HIS A 100 -2.52 1.92 11.18
N THR A 101 -1.49 1.50 11.89
CA THR A 101 -0.92 2.31 12.96
C THR A 101 0.19 3.24 12.46
N LEU A 102 0.39 4.36 13.18
CA LEU A 102 1.47 5.29 12.91
C LEU A 102 2.86 4.67 13.10
N HIS A 103 2.97 3.60 13.91
CA HIS A 103 4.18 2.81 14.08
C HIS A 103 4.65 2.13 12.79
N PHE A 104 3.73 1.90 11.85
CA PHE A 104 4.06 1.43 10.51
C PHE A 104 4.16 2.59 9.53
N GLY A 105 3.07 3.36 9.36
CA GLY A 105 2.94 4.29 8.25
C GLY A 105 3.89 5.49 8.29
N ASN A 106 4.32 5.97 9.46
CA ASN A 106 5.15 7.16 9.55
C ASN A 106 6.55 6.96 8.99
N THR A 107 7.15 5.78 9.20
CA THR A 107 8.49 5.50 8.67
C THR A 107 8.52 5.67 7.16
N TYR A 108 7.57 5.07 6.44
CA TYR A 108 7.50 5.18 5.00
C TYR A 108 7.13 6.61 4.54
N ARG A 109 6.16 7.26 5.20
CA ARG A 109 5.79 8.66 4.87
C ARG A 109 6.95 9.62 5.01
N SER A 110 7.68 9.56 6.12
CA SER A 110 8.85 10.41 6.37
C SER A 110 9.93 10.16 5.34
N ALA A 111 10.18 8.90 4.97
CA ALA A 111 11.20 8.51 4.02
C ALA A 111 10.95 9.02 2.59
N VAL A 112 9.69 9.25 2.21
CA VAL A 112 9.32 9.77 0.88
C VAL A 112 8.82 11.22 0.89
N GLY A 113 8.86 11.89 2.04
CA GLY A 113 8.41 13.28 2.19
C GLY A 113 6.90 13.48 1.98
N ALA A 114 6.08 12.50 2.33
CA ALA A 114 4.63 12.52 2.08
C ALA A 114 3.83 13.32 3.11
N LYS A 115 2.71 13.89 2.67
CA LYS A 115 1.72 14.58 3.51
C LYS A 115 0.37 13.85 3.60
N SER A 116 0.00 13.11 2.55
CA SER A 116 -1.24 12.33 2.54
C SER A 116 -1.10 11.05 3.38
N TYR A 117 -2.21 10.36 3.62
CA TYR A 117 -2.18 8.99 4.14
C TYR A 117 -2.00 8.01 2.98
N LEU A 118 -1.45 6.84 3.27
CA LEU A 118 -1.32 5.78 2.28
C LEU A 118 -2.70 5.18 1.99
N ALA A 119 -3.07 5.08 0.72
CA ALA A 119 -4.23 4.28 0.31
C ALA A 119 -4.04 2.82 0.76
N PHE A 120 -5.13 2.13 1.09
CA PHE A 120 -5.03 0.82 1.73
C PHE A 120 -6.14 -0.15 1.39
N ASN A 121 -5.82 -1.43 1.55
CA ASN A 121 -6.79 -2.48 1.77
C ASN A 121 -6.18 -3.55 2.71
N ASN A 122 -7.04 -4.39 3.27
CA ASN A 122 -6.65 -5.54 4.06
C ASN A 122 -7.65 -6.66 3.79
N THR A 123 -7.15 -7.87 3.60
CA THR A 123 -7.97 -9.03 3.22
C THR A 123 -7.52 -10.27 3.97
N ARG A 124 -8.35 -11.32 3.92
CA ARG A 124 -7.99 -12.66 4.39
C ARG A 124 -8.03 -13.61 3.19
N GLY A 125 -7.03 -14.47 3.06
CA GLY A 125 -6.98 -15.43 1.96
C GLY A 125 -5.99 -16.56 2.19
N PRO A 126 -6.10 -17.64 1.40
CA PRO A 126 -5.09 -18.70 1.37
C PRO A 126 -3.80 -18.22 0.68
N ALA A 127 -2.81 -19.10 0.60
CA ALA A 127 -1.65 -18.90 -0.26
C ALA A 127 -2.10 -18.59 -1.70
N ASN A 128 -1.36 -17.70 -2.37
CA ASN A 128 -1.67 -17.21 -3.71
C ASN A 128 -2.96 -16.36 -3.80
N ALA A 129 -3.51 -15.91 -2.67
CA ALA A 129 -4.55 -14.87 -2.69
C ALA A 129 -4.04 -13.59 -3.38
N PRO A 130 -4.92 -12.88 -4.12
CA PRO A 130 -4.53 -11.67 -4.82
C PRO A 130 -4.16 -10.57 -3.84
N ILE A 131 -3.03 -9.92 -4.10
CA ILE A 131 -2.55 -8.74 -3.39
C ILE A 131 -2.80 -7.56 -4.31
N LEU A 132 -3.64 -6.62 -3.87
CA LEU A 132 -3.91 -5.38 -4.59
C LEU A 132 -3.43 -4.22 -3.74
N ILE A 133 -2.57 -3.37 -4.28
CA ILE A 133 -2.01 -2.21 -3.57
C ILE A 133 -2.62 -0.97 -4.20
N PRO A 134 -3.73 -0.44 -3.65
CA PRO A 134 -4.24 0.86 -4.08
C PRO A 134 -3.20 1.92 -3.73
N MET A 135 -3.00 2.89 -4.60
CA MET A 135 -2.08 4.01 -4.39
C MET A 135 -2.77 5.33 -4.74
N MET A 136 -2.36 6.38 -4.03
CA MET A 136 -2.76 7.78 -4.27
C MET A 136 -1.53 8.67 -4.19
N ASP A 137 -1.62 9.89 -4.72
CA ASP A 137 -0.53 10.86 -4.66
C ASP A 137 -0.10 11.11 -3.21
N LYS A 138 1.21 11.16 -2.98
CA LYS A 138 1.82 11.24 -1.65
C LYS A 138 1.60 12.59 -0.95
N ASN A 139 1.18 13.62 -1.68
CA ASN A 139 0.99 14.99 -1.19
C ASN A 139 -0.46 15.45 -1.29
N ASP A 140 -1.27 14.83 -2.16
CA ASP A 140 -2.66 15.21 -2.42
C ASP A 140 -3.54 13.99 -2.74
N GLU A 141 -4.31 13.50 -1.77
CA GLU A 141 -5.26 12.39 -1.98
C GLU A 141 -6.38 12.70 -2.99
N GLY A 142 -6.58 13.97 -3.36
CA GLY A 142 -7.52 14.43 -4.39
C GLY A 142 -6.97 14.34 -5.81
N ARG A 143 -5.66 14.11 -5.99
CA ARG A 143 -5.02 14.13 -7.32
C ARG A 143 -5.36 12.89 -8.14
N ARG A 144 -6.48 12.97 -8.85
CA ARG A 144 -7.10 11.89 -9.63
C ARG A 144 -6.18 11.18 -10.62
N SER A 145 -5.12 11.83 -11.11
CA SER A 145 -4.12 11.20 -11.99
C SER A 145 -3.36 10.04 -11.33
N HIS A 146 -3.29 10.01 -9.99
CA HIS A 146 -2.50 9.04 -9.23
C HIS A 146 -3.35 7.98 -8.52
N TYR A 147 -4.64 7.86 -8.85
CA TYR A 147 -5.43 6.70 -8.46
C TYR A 147 -4.97 5.50 -9.27
N LEU A 148 -4.23 4.63 -8.61
CA LEU A 148 -3.51 3.49 -9.19
C LEU A 148 -3.74 2.25 -8.34
N THR A 149 -3.56 1.08 -8.97
CA THR A 149 -3.52 -0.21 -8.27
C THR A 149 -2.43 -1.05 -8.91
N LEU A 150 -1.47 -1.51 -8.10
CA LEU A 150 -0.56 -2.58 -8.50
C LEU A 150 -1.11 -3.92 -7.98
N GLN A 151 -1.04 -4.98 -8.77
CA GLN A 151 -1.57 -6.29 -8.40
C GLN A 151 -0.55 -7.41 -8.65
N PHE A 152 -0.39 -8.30 -7.67
CA PHE A 152 0.36 -9.54 -7.83
C PHE A 152 -0.11 -10.60 -6.82
N ALA A 153 0.55 -11.76 -6.77
CA ALA A 153 0.34 -12.79 -5.76
C ALA A 153 1.67 -13.47 -5.40
N ILE A 154 1.72 -14.11 -4.23
CA ILE A 154 2.88 -14.92 -3.80
C ILE A 154 2.43 -16.38 -3.75
N PRO A 155 2.99 -17.29 -4.58
CA PRO A 155 2.44 -18.64 -4.75
C PRO A 155 2.26 -19.45 -3.45
N ASP A 156 3.15 -19.27 -2.47
CA ASP A 156 3.18 -19.99 -1.20
C ASP A 156 2.84 -19.10 0.02
N ALA A 157 2.24 -17.93 -0.17
CA ALA A 157 1.94 -17.02 0.92
C ALA A 157 0.60 -16.25 0.76
N PRO A 158 -0.05 -15.88 1.88
CA PRO A 158 0.26 -16.32 3.25
C PRO A 158 -0.07 -17.81 3.45
N ALA A 159 0.75 -18.54 4.20
CA ALA A 159 0.29 -19.77 4.83
C ALA A 159 -0.80 -19.46 5.86
N ALA A 160 -1.49 -20.50 6.38
CA ALA A 160 -2.65 -20.30 7.23
C ALA A 160 -2.36 -19.45 8.49
N ASP A 161 -1.16 -19.58 9.06
CA ASP A 161 -0.68 -18.86 10.24
C ASP A 161 0.25 -17.69 9.91
N GLU A 162 0.14 -17.12 8.71
CA GLU A 162 1.00 -16.02 8.25
C GLU A 162 0.25 -14.72 7.94
N LEU A 163 1.02 -13.65 7.80
CA LEU A 163 0.60 -12.37 7.25
C LEU A 163 1.54 -12.00 6.10
N VAL A 164 0.98 -11.49 5.02
CA VAL A 164 1.72 -10.74 4.00
C VAL A 164 1.47 -9.26 4.25
N VAL A 165 2.53 -8.48 4.46
CA VAL A 165 2.48 -7.02 4.63
C VAL A 165 3.20 -6.37 3.46
N VAL A 166 2.55 -5.39 2.83
CA VAL A 166 3.03 -4.79 1.56
C VAL A 166 2.96 -3.28 1.61
N ILE A 167 3.99 -2.63 1.07
CA ILE A 167 3.92 -1.21 0.68
C ILE A 167 4.16 -1.07 -0.82
N GLY A 168 3.54 -0.06 -1.42
CA GLY A 168 3.67 0.26 -2.85
C GLY A 168 4.20 1.66 -3.09
N ALA A 169 4.87 1.84 -4.22
CA ALA A 169 5.31 3.11 -4.78
C ALA A 169 4.99 3.16 -6.27
N ALA A 170 4.63 4.34 -6.76
CA ALA A 170 4.61 4.64 -8.19
C ALA A 170 5.45 5.89 -8.47
N THR A 171 6.18 5.89 -9.58
CA THR A 171 7.02 7.01 -10.01
C THR A 171 6.26 8.06 -10.83
N GLY A 172 4.93 7.98 -10.87
CA GLY A 172 4.07 8.88 -11.63
C GLY A 172 2.60 8.45 -11.57
N GLY A 173 1.75 9.18 -12.29
CA GLY A 173 0.33 8.88 -12.44
C GLY A 173 0.03 7.97 -13.63
N ARG A 174 -1.27 7.75 -13.90
CA ARG A 174 -1.72 6.96 -15.07
C ARG A 174 -1.13 7.53 -16.37
N PRO A 175 -0.60 6.68 -17.28
CA PRO A 175 0.13 7.12 -18.48
C PRO A 175 -0.59 8.16 -19.34
N HIS A 176 -1.91 8.04 -19.43
CA HIS A 176 -2.76 8.86 -20.31
C HIS A 176 -3.90 9.53 -19.53
N HIS A 177 -3.64 10.07 -18.34
CA HIS A 177 -4.67 10.73 -17.55
C HIS A 177 -5.41 11.83 -18.33
N ARG A 178 -6.75 11.72 -18.41
CA ARG A 178 -7.61 12.59 -19.25
C ARG A 178 -9.07 12.67 -18.77
N ILE A 179 -9.28 12.55 -17.46
CA ILE A 179 -10.62 12.50 -16.84
C ILE A 179 -10.83 13.60 -15.79
N GLY A 180 -10.19 14.75 -15.99
CA GLY A 180 -10.23 15.89 -15.07
C GLY A 180 -9.59 15.60 -13.71
N ASP A 181 -9.85 16.48 -12.75
CA ASP A 181 -9.37 16.37 -11.39
C ASP A 181 -10.52 16.65 -10.40
N ARG A 182 -10.33 16.23 -9.14
CA ARG A 182 -11.36 16.35 -8.10
C ARG A 182 -11.82 17.78 -7.87
N TYR A 183 -10.95 18.77 -8.08
CA TYR A 183 -11.24 20.16 -7.75
C TYR A 183 -12.10 20.83 -8.81
N LYS A 184 -11.90 20.50 -10.08
CA LYS A 184 -12.80 20.93 -11.16
C LYS A 184 -14.20 20.39 -10.98
N ASP A 185 -14.35 19.11 -10.66
CA ASP A 185 -15.66 18.54 -10.37
C ASP A 185 -16.35 19.27 -9.21
N LEU A 186 -15.60 19.64 -8.16
CA LEU A 186 -16.16 20.39 -7.02
C LEU A 186 -16.62 21.79 -7.44
N GLU A 187 -15.83 22.49 -8.25
CA GLU A 187 -16.20 23.81 -8.78
C GLU A 187 -17.46 23.72 -9.66
N GLU A 188 -17.51 22.74 -10.57
CA GLU A 188 -18.66 22.51 -11.46
C GLU A 188 -19.93 22.16 -10.69
N LEU A 189 -19.80 21.42 -9.58
CA LEU A 189 -20.92 21.05 -8.71
C LEU A 189 -21.26 22.14 -7.69
N GLY A 190 -20.42 23.17 -7.51
CA GLY A 190 -20.58 24.18 -6.47
C GLY A 190 -20.40 23.64 -5.05
N HIS A 191 -19.57 22.61 -4.88
CA HIS A 191 -19.32 21.92 -3.62
C HIS A 191 -17.91 22.25 -3.06
N ASP A 192 -17.68 21.98 -1.78
CA ASP A 192 -16.37 22.18 -1.15
C ASP A 192 -15.65 20.85 -0.83
N VAL A 193 -14.34 20.93 -0.61
CA VAL A 193 -13.47 19.75 -0.39
C VAL A 193 -13.87 18.94 0.85
N LYS A 194 -14.41 19.59 1.89
CA LYS A 194 -14.83 18.94 3.15
C LYS A 194 -16.18 18.24 3.01
N ASN A 195 -17.08 18.77 2.16
CA ASN A 195 -18.36 18.16 1.86
C ASN A 195 -18.56 17.99 0.33
N PRO A 196 -17.79 17.09 -0.31
CA PRO A 196 -17.78 16.96 -1.77
C PRO A 196 -19.11 16.50 -2.37
N ALA A 197 -20.00 15.94 -1.54
CA ALA A 197 -21.32 15.47 -1.93
C ALA A 197 -22.47 16.38 -1.43
N ALA A 198 -22.16 17.51 -0.79
CA ALA A 198 -23.13 18.46 -0.23
C ALA A 198 -24.20 17.80 0.67
N VAL A 199 -23.81 16.78 1.44
CA VAL A 199 -24.71 16.07 2.36
C VAL A 199 -25.05 16.97 3.55
N LYS A 200 -26.32 16.95 3.97
CA LYS A 200 -26.83 17.74 5.11
C LYS A 200 -26.53 17.08 6.46
#